data_AF-A0A2H0YWH7-F1
#
_entry.id   AF-A0A2H0YWH7-F1
#
_cell.length_a   1.000
_cell.length_b   1.000
_cell.length_c   1.000
_cell.angle_alpha   90.00
_cell.angle_beta   90.00
_cell.angle_gamma   90.00
#
_symmetry.space_group_name_H-M   'P 1'
#
loop_
_entity.id
_entity.type
_entity.pdbx_description
1 polymer ?
#
loop_
_entity_poly.entity_id
_entity_poly.type
_entity_poly.pdbx_seq_one_letter_code
_entity_poly.pdbx_strand_id
1 'polypeptide(L)'
;MDSLNNPQNYQSDTGMNKGRSNNRFFKYLPYLLIVIVLIIGGAAVWKIYGNPSNFSDKNSDGEQKNLNTQDSSKEKTNDNIAEIINLAISEKSQSSCDSISIEWQKERCYANVANVLQDDSLCEDLSESFIKNMCYFNIAQSSKDLIVCDSVTDEGIKAQCYVNIAIAKENLNICNDIPEGFEKNDCYTGIAKLTKNEELCEDIEPNRACFFGVALAKQDANLCENIKGEKWQQLCYKGVAAVSVNAEMCGQLSDSDLKDNCYTSIAKAQNNVDLCKNIKLEKNKCYQAVAVAQENISICNNIPEGIERDNCYTEVAFASQNSSLCEQIPSASEKNMCFTRLGVSEETVAGSVDENEIQNEINGCMEFGEDEMWYCLGDIITRVAAAASETKNPELCKILGDEYMITLCEQEQANKEMVGIVENKGDLSECDDVEDPANKEMCISLIATGQENDSICQELSSMKNNCIENIAIKTNNLDLCSSVQCSRLIIAENNIPSLCASDNFEECGEPTDSTACIGQAFCFDCVLINNMQIEVCDRIDNQILREACINTADRCFTYGCDDEFCM
;
A
#
# COMPACT_ATOMS: atom_id res chain seq x y z
N MET A 1 56.96 56.93 44.26
CA MET A 1 56.00 58.01 43.98
C MET A 1 54.72 57.34 43.57
N ASP A 2 53.67 57.77 44.24
CA ASP A 2 52.38 57.11 44.38
C ASP A 2 51.55 57.01 43.10
N SER A 3 50.52 56.17 43.22
CA SER A 3 49.15 56.41 42.76
C SER A 3 48.80 56.04 41.32
N LEU A 4 47.56 55.69 40.95
CA LEU A 4 46.32 55.19 41.60
C LEU A 4 45.35 55.01 40.41
N ASN A 5 44.42 54.06 40.53
CA ASN A 5 43.01 54.08 40.08
C ASN A 5 42.63 54.57 38.66
N ASN A 6 41.87 53.74 37.92
CA ASN A 6 40.39 53.83 37.92
C ASN A 6 39.72 52.69 37.12
N PRO A 7 38.63 52.06 37.61
CA PRO A 7 37.73 51.21 36.83
C PRO A 7 36.51 52.01 36.34
N GLN A 8 35.97 51.70 35.15
CA GLN A 8 34.70 52.25 34.69
C GLN A 8 33.61 51.19 34.67
N ASN A 9 32.68 51.41 35.61
CA ASN A 9 31.32 50.94 35.76
C ASN A 9 30.60 50.48 34.48
N TYR A 10 30.03 49.26 34.58
CA TYR A 10 28.77 48.90 33.94
C TYR A 10 27.63 49.58 34.72
N GLN A 11 26.99 50.59 34.12
CA GLN A 11 25.72 51.11 34.60
C GLN A 11 24.57 50.55 33.75
N SER A 12 23.61 49.99 34.46
CA SER A 12 22.29 49.57 34.03
C SER A 12 21.46 50.76 33.54
N ASP A 13 21.08 50.75 32.26
CA ASP A 13 20.05 51.65 31.72
C ASP A 13 18.74 50.87 31.56
N THR A 14 17.81 51.14 32.48
CA THR A 14 16.40 50.78 32.38
C THR A 14 15.70 51.77 31.44
N GLY A 15 15.65 51.44 30.15
CA GLY A 15 14.89 52.17 29.14
C GLY A 15 13.50 51.56 28.94
N MET A 16 12.45 52.31 29.33
CA MET A 16 11.04 52.00 29.09
C MET A 16 10.74 51.82 27.59
N ASN A 17 10.28 50.64 27.19
CA ASN A 17 9.69 50.40 25.87
C ASN A 17 8.19 50.71 25.91
N LYS A 18 7.80 51.79 25.22
CA LYS A 18 6.40 52.16 24.95
C LYS A 18 5.75 51.10 24.06
N GLY A 19 4.54 50.70 24.45
CA GLY A 19 3.73 49.69 23.77
C GLY A 19 3.47 49.99 22.28
N ARG A 20 3.73 48.98 21.45
CA ARG A 20 3.16 48.83 20.11
C ARG A 20 1.97 47.90 20.24
N SER A 21 0.76 48.46 20.13
CA SER A 21 -0.46 47.68 20.02
C SER A 21 -0.50 46.92 18.70
N ASN A 22 -0.80 45.62 18.79
CA ASN A 22 -0.96 44.70 17.67
C ASN A 22 -2.19 45.09 16.84
N ASN A 23 -1.96 45.58 15.62
CA ASN A 23 -3.00 45.90 14.64
C ASN A 23 -2.92 44.97 13.42
N ARG A 24 -2.75 43.66 13.64
CA ARG A 24 -2.82 42.64 12.56
C ARG A 24 -4.25 42.23 12.20
N PHE A 25 -5.25 42.59 13.02
CA PHE A 25 -6.64 42.15 12.85
C PHE A 25 -7.38 42.85 11.68
N PHE A 26 -6.98 44.07 11.29
CA PHE A 26 -7.66 44.82 10.25
C PHE A 26 -7.33 44.41 8.80
N LYS A 27 -6.31 43.58 8.58
CA LYS A 27 -5.93 43.16 7.21
C LYS A 27 -6.85 42.08 6.62
N TYR A 28 -7.55 41.31 7.45
CA TYR A 28 -8.36 40.17 7.01
C TYR A 28 -9.87 40.45 6.98
N LEU A 29 -10.30 41.58 7.53
CA LEU A 29 -11.71 42.01 7.56
C LEU A 29 -12.40 42.05 6.17
N PRO A 30 -11.76 42.52 5.07
CA PRO A 30 -12.42 42.50 3.77
C PRO A 30 -12.58 41.08 3.20
N TYR A 31 -11.67 40.15 3.50
CA TYR A 31 -11.77 38.75 3.05
C TYR A 31 -12.85 37.98 3.80
N LEU A 32 -13.00 38.24 5.11
CA LEU A 32 -14.08 37.66 5.92
C LEU A 32 -15.47 38.07 5.41
N LEU A 33 -15.62 39.33 4.97
CA LEU A 33 -16.88 39.82 4.39
C LEU A 33 -17.20 39.16 3.04
N ILE A 34 -16.19 38.85 2.21
CA ILE A 34 -16.40 38.14 0.94
C ILE A 34 -16.87 36.71 1.19
N VAL A 35 -16.25 36.01 2.15
CA VAL A 35 -16.65 34.63 2.53
C VAL A 35 -18.08 34.61 3.08
N ILE A 36 -18.46 35.57 3.92
CA ILE A 36 -19.84 35.67 4.45
C ILE A 36 -20.85 35.93 3.33
N VAL A 37 -20.52 36.78 2.34
CA VAL A 37 -21.39 37.03 1.18
C VAL A 37 -21.55 35.78 0.31
N LEU A 38 -20.49 34.99 0.12
CA LEU A 38 -20.54 33.73 -0.63
C LEU A 38 -21.37 32.66 0.09
N ILE A 39 -21.26 32.54 1.42
CA ILE A 39 -22.05 31.60 2.22
C ILE A 39 -23.54 31.96 2.19
N ILE A 40 -23.87 33.26 2.35
CA ILE A 40 -25.26 33.73 2.29
C ILE A 40 -25.82 33.60 0.86
N GLY A 41 -25.01 33.85 -0.17
CA GLY A 41 -25.38 33.66 -1.57
C GLY A 41 -25.64 32.20 -1.93
N GLY A 42 -24.78 31.27 -1.48
CA GLY A 42 -24.93 29.83 -1.72
C GLY A 42 -26.19 29.24 -1.08
N ALA A 43 -26.52 29.68 0.15
CA ALA A 43 -27.75 29.25 0.83
C ALA A 43 -29.03 29.73 0.13
N ALA A 44 -29.00 30.89 -0.56
CA ALA A 44 -30.14 31.39 -1.32
C ALA A 44 -30.36 30.61 -2.64
N VAL A 45 -29.28 30.18 -3.30
CA VAL A 45 -29.34 29.39 -4.54
C VAL A 45 -29.84 27.96 -4.28
N TRP A 46 -29.41 27.33 -3.19
CA TRP A 46 -29.86 25.98 -2.82
C TRP A 46 -31.38 25.94 -2.52
N LYS A 47 -31.94 27.03 -1.97
CA LYS A 47 -33.37 27.13 -1.69
C LYS A 47 -34.24 27.37 -2.94
N ILE A 48 -33.64 27.79 -4.05
CA ILE A 48 -34.35 28.04 -5.32
C ILE A 48 -34.30 26.81 -6.25
N TYR A 49 -33.24 25.98 -6.16
CA TYR A 49 -33.00 24.91 -7.13
C TYR A 49 -32.91 23.48 -6.55
N GLY A 50 -32.90 23.30 -5.22
CA GLY A 50 -32.75 21.97 -4.60
C GLY A 50 -34.07 21.34 -4.16
N ASN A 51 -34.84 20.71 -5.07
CA ASN A 51 -35.77 19.62 -4.69
C ASN A 51 -36.20 18.76 -5.90
N PRO A 52 -35.65 17.55 -6.12
CA PRO A 52 -36.17 16.61 -7.09
C PRO A 52 -37.01 15.54 -6.37
N SER A 53 -38.28 15.84 -6.13
CA SER A 53 -39.28 14.83 -5.81
C SER A 53 -40.61 15.23 -6.44
N ASN A 54 -40.87 14.71 -7.65
CA ASN A 54 -42.19 14.37 -8.20
C ASN A 54 -42.10 14.17 -9.72
N PHE A 55 -41.92 12.94 -10.15
CA PHE A 55 -42.43 12.48 -11.43
C PHE A 55 -43.38 11.32 -11.16
N SER A 56 -44.68 11.62 -11.18
CA SER A 56 -45.76 10.65 -11.20
C SER A 56 -46.15 10.43 -12.66
N ASP A 57 -45.98 9.22 -13.18
CA ASP A 57 -46.66 8.79 -14.39
C ASP A 57 -47.79 7.82 -14.05
N LYS A 58 -48.97 8.15 -14.56
CA LYS A 58 -50.16 7.31 -14.58
C LYS A 58 -50.20 6.54 -15.90
N ASN A 59 -50.62 5.29 -15.78
CA ASN A 59 -51.27 4.41 -16.76
C ASN A 59 -50.38 3.69 -17.79
N SER A 60 -50.21 2.38 -17.57
CA SER A 60 -50.72 1.39 -18.52
C SER A 60 -51.04 0.08 -17.80
N ASP A 61 -52.31 -0.33 -17.85
CA ASP A 61 -52.77 -1.66 -17.50
C ASP A 61 -52.32 -2.65 -18.59
N GLY A 62 -51.78 -3.80 -18.20
CA GLY A 62 -51.38 -4.84 -19.14
C GLY A 62 -50.75 -6.07 -18.50
N GLU A 63 -51.59 -6.99 -18.03
CA GLU A 63 -51.40 -8.46 -18.06
C GLU A 63 -50.08 -9.04 -17.49
N GLN A 64 -50.02 -9.25 -16.17
CA GLN A 64 -49.08 -10.20 -15.57
C GLN A 64 -49.54 -11.64 -15.82
N LYS A 65 -48.78 -12.38 -16.64
CA LYS A 65 -48.75 -13.84 -16.63
C LYS A 65 -47.36 -14.34 -16.23
N ASN A 66 -47.39 -15.18 -15.20
CA ASN A 66 -46.34 -16.08 -14.70
C ASN A 66 -45.23 -16.43 -15.71
N LEU A 67 -43.99 -16.17 -15.31
CA LEU A 67 -42.80 -16.90 -15.75
C LEU A 67 -41.76 -16.90 -14.61
N ASN A 68 -42.01 -17.72 -13.59
CA ASN A 68 -40.98 -18.21 -12.68
C ASN A 68 -40.47 -19.55 -13.24
N THR A 69 -39.30 -19.51 -13.86
CA THR A 69 -38.33 -20.61 -14.03
C THR A 69 -37.10 -20.00 -14.68
N GLN A 70 -36.27 -19.36 -13.85
CA GLN A 70 -34.93 -18.96 -14.27
C GLN A 70 -33.96 -20.11 -13.94
N ASP A 71 -33.27 -20.51 -14.99
CA ASP A 71 -32.42 -21.67 -15.17
C ASP A 71 -31.04 -21.39 -14.57
N SER A 72 -30.61 -22.21 -13.61
CA SER A 72 -29.32 -22.13 -12.90
C SER A 72 -28.13 -22.65 -13.72
N SER A 73 -28.21 -22.57 -15.05
CA SER A 73 -27.23 -23.13 -15.98
C SER A 73 -26.31 -22.11 -16.65
N LYS A 74 -26.43 -20.81 -16.33
CA LYS A 74 -25.65 -19.74 -16.97
C LYS A 74 -24.40 -19.26 -16.21
N GLU A 75 -24.17 -19.71 -14.98
CA GLU A 75 -23.02 -19.27 -14.17
C GLU A 75 -21.77 -20.16 -14.31
N LYS A 76 -21.86 -21.28 -15.05
CA LYS A 76 -20.75 -22.22 -15.29
C LYS A 76 -19.83 -21.88 -16.48
N THR A 77 -19.92 -20.69 -17.06
CA THR A 77 -19.20 -20.38 -18.32
C THR A 77 -17.81 -19.80 -18.13
N ASN A 78 -17.45 -19.26 -16.96
CA ASN A 78 -16.15 -18.61 -16.77
C ASN A 78 -15.02 -19.59 -16.46
N ASP A 79 -15.28 -20.65 -15.69
CA ASP A 79 -14.27 -21.66 -15.29
C ASP A 79 -13.62 -22.39 -16.48
N ASN A 80 -14.29 -22.45 -17.63
CA ASN A 80 -13.80 -23.18 -18.80
C ASN A 80 -12.89 -22.36 -19.72
N ILE A 81 -12.75 -21.03 -19.54
CA ILE A 81 -12.03 -20.18 -20.50
C ILE A 81 -10.53 -20.47 -20.48
N ALA A 82 -9.95 -20.64 -19.30
CA ALA A 82 -8.52 -20.96 -19.16
C ALA A 82 -8.19 -22.33 -19.80
N GLU A 83 -9.07 -23.31 -19.65
CA GLU A 83 -8.91 -24.63 -20.28
C GLU A 83 -9.01 -24.53 -21.81
N ILE A 84 -9.96 -23.75 -22.33
CA ILE A 84 -10.10 -23.51 -23.77
C ILE A 84 -8.87 -22.80 -24.35
N ILE A 85 -8.32 -21.79 -23.67
CA ILE A 85 -7.09 -21.09 -24.10
C ILE A 85 -5.91 -22.06 -24.11
N ASN A 86 -5.72 -22.86 -23.06
CA ASN A 86 -4.65 -23.85 -22.99
C ASN A 86 -4.79 -24.93 -24.07
N LEU A 87 -6.03 -25.35 -24.35
CA LEU A 87 -6.32 -26.29 -25.43
C LEU A 87 -5.95 -25.68 -26.78
N ALA A 88 -6.39 -24.45 -27.08
CA ALA A 88 -6.07 -23.74 -28.32
C ALA A 88 -4.55 -23.60 -28.54
N ILE A 89 -3.82 -23.25 -27.47
CA ILE A 89 -2.36 -23.17 -27.47
C ILE A 89 -1.74 -24.56 -27.73
N SER A 90 -2.22 -25.61 -27.06
CA SER A 90 -1.69 -26.97 -27.19
C SER A 90 -1.90 -27.57 -28.58
N GLU A 91 -3.05 -27.26 -29.19
CA GLU A 91 -3.42 -27.68 -30.54
C GLU A 91 -2.74 -26.84 -31.62
N LYS A 92 -2.14 -25.70 -31.22
CA LYS A 92 -1.61 -24.69 -32.14
C LYS A 92 -2.67 -24.27 -33.17
N SER A 93 -3.92 -24.15 -32.72
CA SER A 93 -5.06 -23.90 -33.58
C SER A 93 -5.99 -22.88 -32.96
N GLN A 94 -6.40 -21.93 -33.79
CA GLN A 94 -7.33 -20.86 -33.43
C GLN A 94 -8.77 -21.38 -33.22
N SER A 95 -9.10 -22.55 -33.78
CA SER A 95 -10.46 -23.11 -33.80
C SER A 95 -11.08 -23.29 -32.41
N SER A 96 -10.27 -23.51 -31.38
CA SER A 96 -10.76 -23.71 -30.01
C SER A 96 -11.24 -22.39 -29.39
N CYS A 97 -10.69 -21.24 -29.82
CA CYS A 97 -11.17 -19.92 -29.42
C CYS A 97 -12.58 -19.61 -29.96
N ASP A 98 -13.02 -20.25 -31.05
CA ASP A 98 -14.36 -20.03 -31.62
C ASP A 98 -15.52 -20.48 -30.71
N SER A 99 -15.24 -21.37 -29.75
CA SER A 99 -16.24 -21.82 -28.78
C SER A 99 -16.55 -20.80 -27.69
N ILE A 100 -15.75 -19.74 -27.57
CA ILE A 100 -15.94 -18.68 -26.58
C ILE A 100 -17.06 -17.76 -27.04
N SER A 101 -18.10 -17.63 -26.22
CA SER A 101 -19.31 -16.87 -26.57
C SER A 101 -19.17 -15.35 -26.40
N ILE A 102 -18.21 -14.91 -25.58
CA ILE A 102 -17.97 -13.50 -25.28
C ILE A 102 -16.85 -12.99 -26.18
N GLU A 103 -17.15 -11.98 -27.01
CA GLU A 103 -16.25 -11.51 -28.07
C GLU A 103 -14.87 -11.07 -27.55
N TRP A 104 -14.82 -10.26 -26.50
CA TRP A 104 -13.54 -9.78 -25.95
C TRP A 104 -12.67 -10.93 -25.38
N GLN A 105 -13.29 -11.99 -24.83
CA GLN A 105 -12.57 -13.17 -24.35
C GLN A 105 -12.06 -14.02 -25.51
N LYS A 106 -12.86 -14.11 -26.58
CA LYS A 106 -12.49 -14.77 -27.83
C LYS A 106 -11.29 -14.09 -28.49
N GLU A 107 -11.31 -12.77 -28.60
CA GLU A 107 -10.19 -11.99 -29.12
C GLU A 107 -8.92 -12.13 -28.27
N ARG A 108 -9.06 -12.13 -26.93
CA ARG A 108 -7.94 -12.40 -26.02
C ARG A 108 -7.37 -13.82 -26.21
N CYS A 109 -8.22 -14.82 -26.44
CA CYS A 109 -7.78 -16.18 -26.77
C CYS A 109 -6.97 -16.19 -28.07
N TYR A 110 -7.45 -15.53 -29.12
CA TYR A 110 -6.71 -15.40 -30.38
C TYR A 110 -5.37 -14.70 -30.22
N ALA A 111 -5.31 -13.57 -29.50
CA ALA A 111 -4.07 -12.86 -29.23
C ALA A 111 -3.04 -13.73 -28.47
N ASN A 112 -3.49 -14.55 -27.52
CA ASN A 112 -2.62 -15.48 -26.80
C ASN A 112 -2.07 -16.59 -27.71
N VAL A 113 -2.93 -17.18 -28.56
CA VAL A 113 -2.50 -18.19 -29.54
C VAL A 113 -1.51 -17.58 -30.52
N ALA A 114 -1.78 -16.38 -31.04
CA ALA A 114 -0.87 -15.62 -31.92
C ALA A 114 0.51 -15.42 -31.27
N ASN A 115 0.54 -14.99 -30.01
CA ASN A 115 1.78 -14.82 -29.25
C ASN A 115 2.54 -16.14 -29.06
N VAL A 116 1.88 -17.26 -28.74
CA VAL A 116 2.59 -18.54 -28.57
C VAL A 116 3.10 -19.09 -29.90
N LEU A 117 2.34 -18.92 -30.98
CA LEU A 117 2.72 -19.38 -32.31
C LEU A 117 3.72 -18.47 -33.01
N GLN A 118 3.90 -17.24 -32.51
CA GLN A 118 4.67 -16.19 -33.19
C GLN A 118 4.12 -15.91 -34.60
N ASP A 119 2.81 -15.96 -34.75
CA ASP A 119 2.09 -15.75 -36.01
C ASP A 119 1.27 -14.46 -35.91
N ASP A 120 1.81 -13.37 -36.44
CA ASP A 120 1.22 -12.04 -36.38
C ASP A 120 0.00 -11.88 -37.30
N SER A 121 -0.17 -12.76 -38.29
CA SER A 121 -1.35 -12.74 -39.15
C SER A 121 -2.65 -12.98 -38.38
N LEU A 122 -2.58 -13.71 -37.25
CA LEU A 122 -3.71 -13.93 -36.35
C LEU A 122 -4.17 -12.65 -35.63
N CYS A 123 -3.32 -11.63 -35.53
CA CYS A 123 -3.70 -10.33 -35.00
C CYS A 123 -4.51 -9.49 -36.01
N GLU A 124 -4.47 -9.82 -37.31
CA GLU A 124 -5.22 -9.07 -38.34
C GLU A 124 -6.73 -9.22 -38.14
N ASP A 125 -7.17 -10.41 -37.69
CA ASP A 125 -8.57 -10.80 -37.51
C ASP A 125 -9.22 -10.20 -36.25
N LEU A 126 -8.43 -9.57 -35.37
CA LEU A 126 -8.95 -8.91 -34.16
C LEU A 126 -9.68 -7.61 -34.51
N SER A 127 -10.86 -7.41 -33.94
CA SER A 127 -11.71 -6.25 -34.20
C SER A 127 -11.41 -5.08 -33.26
N GLU A 128 -11.12 -5.35 -31.98
CA GLU A 128 -10.78 -4.28 -31.03
C GLU A 128 -9.35 -3.77 -31.24
N SER A 129 -9.23 -2.47 -31.54
CA SER A 129 -7.95 -1.81 -31.87
C SER A 129 -6.92 -1.99 -30.76
N PHE A 130 -7.34 -1.89 -29.49
CA PHE A 130 -6.43 -2.06 -28.36
C PHE A 130 -5.88 -3.49 -28.26
N ILE A 131 -6.75 -4.51 -28.35
CA ILE A 131 -6.34 -5.92 -28.26
C ILE A 131 -5.44 -6.28 -29.45
N LYS A 132 -5.77 -5.76 -30.64
CA LYS A 132 -4.95 -5.91 -31.85
C LYS A 132 -3.55 -5.32 -31.69
N ASN A 133 -3.43 -4.09 -31.20
CA ASN A 133 -2.14 -3.46 -30.94
C ASN A 133 -1.31 -4.24 -29.91
N MET A 134 -1.94 -4.71 -28.83
CA MET A 134 -1.27 -5.53 -27.82
C MET A 134 -0.83 -6.89 -28.35
N CYS A 135 -1.60 -7.50 -29.26
CA CYS A 135 -1.24 -8.74 -29.94
C CYS A 135 0.07 -8.59 -30.72
N TYR A 136 0.17 -7.58 -31.60
CA TYR A 136 1.39 -7.27 -32.34
C TYR A 136 2.56 -6.93 -31.42
N PHE A 137 2.34 -6.08 -30.41
CA PHE A 137 3.37 -5.69 -29.45
C PHE A 137 4.00 -6.92 -28.75
N ASN A 138 3.18 -7.85 -28.27
CA ASN A 138 3.65 -9.05 -27.56
C ASN A 138 4.45 -9.99 -28.49
N ILE A 139 3.97 -10.18 -29.73
CA ILE A 139 4.68 -10.98 -30.74
C ILE A 139 6.01 -10.32 -31.11
N ALA A 140 6.03 -9.02 -31.34
CA ALA A 140 7.24 -8.27 -31.66
C ALA A 140 8.28 -8.37 -30.54
N GLN A 141 7.85 -8.28 -29.27
CA GLN A 141 8.75 -8.39 -28.11
C GLN A 141 9.36 -9.79 -27.98
N SER A 142 8.57 -10.83 -28.18
CA SER A 142 9.00 -12.23 -28.02
C SER A 142 9.84 -12.74 -29.21
N SER A 143 9.46 -12.38 -30.45
CA SER A 143 10.24 -12.66 -31.66
C SER A 143 11.46 -11.77 -31.81
N LYS A 144 11.45 -10.59 -31.16
CA LYS A 144 12.37 -9.47 -31.39
C LYS A 144 12.34 -9.00 -32.84
N ASP A 145 11.23 -9.15 -33.57
CA ASP A 145 11.09 -8.65 -34.95
C ASP A 145 10.51 -7.22 -34.97
N LEU A 146 11.27 -6.29 -35.56
CA LEU A 146 10.85 -4.88 -35.67
C LEU A 146 9.72 -4.70 -36.67
N ILE A 147 9.64 -5.56 -37.68
CA ILE A 147 8.61 -5.45 -38.74
C ILE A 147 7.23 -5.60 -38.11
N VAL A 148 7.09 -6.44 -37.08
CA VAL A 148 5.83 -6.62 -36.36
C VAL A 148 5.41 -5.35 -35.59
N CYS A 149 6.37 -4.56 -35.09
CA CYS A 149 6.06 -3.26 -34.49
C CYS A 149 5.45 -2.28 -35.50
N ASP A 150 5.71 -2.43 -36.81
CA ASP A 150 5.10 -1.56 -37.82
C ASP A 150 3.61 -1.82 -38.03
N SER A 151 3.13 -2.99 -37.62
CA SER A 151 1.71 -3.35 -37.64
C SER A 151 0.92 -2.75 -36.46
N VAL A 152 1.60 -2.19 -35.46
CA VAL A 152 0.97 -1.45 -34.35
C VAL A 152 0.52 -0.07 -34.86
N THR A 153 -0.77 0.22 -34.74
CA THR A 153 -1.41 1.47 -35.18
C THR A 153 -1.45 2.55 -34.10
N ASP A 154 -1.39 2.16 -32.83
CA ASP A 154 -1.27 3.11 -31.72
C ASP A 154 0.19 3.57 -31.58
N GLU A 155 0.44 4.87 -31.78
CA GLU A 155 1.80 5.43 -31.80
C GLU A 155 2.55 5.26 -30.46
N GLY A 156 1.84 5.28 -29.33
CA GLY A 156 2.45 5.09 -28.01
C GLY A 156 2.90 3.64 -27.80
N ILE A 157 2.02 2.68 -28.09
CA ILE A 157 2.34 1.25 -28.04
C ILE A 157 3.45 0.92 -29.06
N LYS A 158 3.40 1.54 -30.25
CA LYS A 158 4.41 1.36 -31.29
C LYS A 158 5.78 1.86 -30.82
N ALA A 159 5.86 3.08 -30.29
CA ALA A 159 7.11 3.61 -29.75
C ALA A 159 7.68 2.70 -28.65
N GLN A 160 6.85 2.24 -27.71
CA GLN A 160 7.27 1.29 -26.67
C GLN A 160 7.75 -0.06 -27.24
N CYS A 161 7.13 -0.55 -28.33
CA CYS A 161 7.56 -1.76 -29.04
C CYS A 161 9.00 -1.62 -29.53
N TYR A 162 9.30 -0.49 -30.20
CA TYR A 162 10.64 -0.15 -30.67
C TYR A 162 11.65 -0.02 -29.51
N VAL A 163 11.29 0.66 -28.42
CA VAL A 163 12.11 0.77 -27.20
C VAL A 163 12.53 -0.61 -26.69
N ASN A 164 11.57 -1.51 -26.50
CA ASN A 164 11.82 -2.83 -25.95
C ASN A 164 12.74 -3.67 -26.83
N ILE A 165 12.53 -3.63 -28.15
CA ILE A 165 13.38 -4.36 -29.10
C ILE A 165 14.78 -3.73 -29.20
N ALA A 166 14.89 -2.40 -29.16
CA ALA A 166 16.16 -1.70 -29.16
C ALA A 166 17.03 -2.08 -27.96
N ILE A 167 16.45 -2.10 -26.76
CA ILE A 167 17.11 -2.54 -25.52
C ILE A 167 17.47 -4.02 -25.60
N ALA A 168 16.53 -4.89 -25.99
CA ALA A 168 16.76 -6.33 -26.06
C ALA A 168 17.78 -6.78 -27.11
N LYS A 169 18.09 -5.91 -28.09
CA LYS A 169 19.13 -6.10 -29.11
C LYS A 169 20.37 -5.24 -28.89
N GLU A 170 20.40 -4.38 -27.87
CA GLU A 170 21.45 -3.38 -27.62
C GLU A 170 21.77 -2.54 -28.88
N ASN A 171 20.75 -2.17 -29.66
CA ASN A 171 20.93 -1.52 -30.96
C ASN A 171 20.36 -0.09 -30.98
N LEU A 172 21.25 0.88 -30.83
CA LEU A 172 20.94 2.32 -30.82
C LEU A 172 20.29 2.83 -32.10
N ASN A 173 20.54 2.18 -33.25
CA ASN A 173 19.94 2.63 -34.50
C ASN A 173 18.41 2.53 -34.46
N ILE A 174 17.86 1.57 -33.70
CA ILE A 174 16.41 1.41 -33.53
C ILE A 174 15.84 2.60 -32.74
N CYS A 175 16.59 3.15 -31.77
CA CYS A 175 16.16 4.36 -31.05
C CYS A 175 16.07 5.60 -31.96
N ASN A 176 16.79 5.62 -33.08
CA ASN A 176 16.69 6.71 -34.06
C ASN A 176 15.43 6.64 -34.92
N ASP A 177 14.81 5.46 -35.00
CA ASP A 177 13.55 5.26 -35.72
C ASP A 177 12.33 5.67 -34.86
N ILE A 178 12.53 5.91 -33.56
CA ILE A 178 11.49 6.40 -32.65
C ILE A 178 11.33 7.92 -32.84
N PRO A 179 10.09 8.44 -32.97
CA PRO A 179 9.84 9.88 -32.98
C PRO A 179 10.45 10.60 -31.77
N GLU A 180 10.84 11.87 -31.96
CA GLU A 180 11.36 12.70 -30.85
C GLU A 180 10.31 12.78 -29.72
N GLY A 181 10.72 12.40 -28.50
CA GLY A 181 9.80 12.25 -27.39
C GLY A 181 10.42 11.55 -26.18
N PHE A 182 9.57 11.23 -25.21
CA PHE A 182 9.97 10.58 -23.97
C PHE A 182 10.47 9.14 -24.22
N GLU A 183 9.80 8.41 -25.11
CA GLU A 183 10.10 7.03 -25.47
C GLU A 183 11.49 6.90 -26.12
N LYS A 184 11.90 7.90 -26.91
CA LYS A 184 13.25 7.94 -27.47
C LYS A 184 14.30 8.08 -26.37
N ASN A 185 14.09 8.97 -25.42
CA ASN A 185 14.98 9.13 -24.27
C ASN A 185 15.04 7.87 -23.41
N ASP A 186 13.92 7.18 -23.22
CA ASP A 186 13.84 5.89 -22.52
C ASP A 186 14.61 4.79 -23.26
N CYS A 187 14.54 4.76 -24.60
CA CYS A 187 15.31 3.86 -25.44
C CYS A 187 16.82 4.02 -25.20
N TYR A 188 17.32 5.26 -25.29
CA TYR A 188 18.73 5.57 -25.03
C TYR A 188 19.12 5.26 -23.59
N THR A 189 18.28 5.62 -22.61
CA THR A 189 18.51 5.36 -21.19
C THR A 189 18.60 3.86 -20.89
N GLY A 190 17.69 3.06 -21.45
CA GLY A 190 17.69 1.61 -21.28
C GLY A 190 18.95 0.95 -21.84
N ILE A 191 19.38 1.35 -23.04
CA ILE A 191 20.62 0.85 -23.64
C ILE A 191 21.84 1.33 -22.83
N ALA A 192 21.87 2.59 -22.40
CA ALA A 192 22.94 3.12 -21.55
C ALA A 192 23.09 2.33 -20.25
N LYS A 193 21.98 2.05 -19.54
CA LYS A 193 21.96 1.23 -18.32
C LYS A 193 22.50 -0.17 -18.58
N LEU A 194 21.99 -0.84 -19.63
CA LEU A 194 22.35 -2.23 -19.96
C LEU A 194 23.82 -2.37 -20.36
N THR A 195 24.29 -1.48 -21.23
CA THR A 195 25.67 -1.48 -21.74
C THR A 195 26.67 -0.79 -20.80
N LYS A 196 26.16 -0.12 -19.76
CA LYS A 196 26.94 0.72 -18.84
C LYS A 196 27.69 1.85 -19.54
N ASN A 197 27.15 2.37 -20.64
CA ASN A 197 27.76 3.44 -21.43
C ASN A 197 27.15 4.80 -21.06
N GLU A 198 27.87 5.59 -20.27
CA GLU A 198 27.49 6.93 -19.80
C GLU A 198 27.55 7.99 -20.89
N GLU A 199 28.33 7.79 -21.97
CA GLU A 199 28.41 8.73 -23.08
C GLU A 199 27.04 8.90 -23.76
N LEU A 200 26.21 7.84 -23.74
CA LEU A 200 24.84 7.88 -24.26
C LEU A 200 23.91 8.80 -23.46
N CYS A 201 24.27 9.15 -22.22
CA CYS A 201 23.49 10.05 -21.39
C CYS A 201 23.77 11.53 -21.69
N GLU A 202 24.84 11.87 -22.43
CA GLU A 202 25.20 13.26 -22.74
C GLU A 202 24.19 13.94 -23.68
N ASP A 203 23.57 13.15 -24.57
CA ASP A 203 22.66 13.64 -25.61
C ASP A 203 21.17 13.63 -25.20
N ILE A 204 20.86 13.21 -23.97
CA ILE A 204 19.48 13.08 -23.46
C ILE A 204 19.12 14.30 -22.59
N GLU A 205 17.96 14.92 -22.77
CA GLU A 205 17.47 15.94 -21.83
C GLU A 205 16.00 15.65 -21.42
N PRO A 206 15.71 15.50 -20.11
CA PRO A 206 16.64 15.54 -18.98
C PRO A 206 17.44 14.22 -18.83
N ASN A 207 18.78 14.31 -18.69
CA ASN A 207 19.68 13.15 -18.53
C ASN A 207 19.71 12.50 -17.14
N ARG A 208 18.95 13.04 -16.16
CA ARG A 208 18.99 12.60 -14.76
C ARG A 208 18.74 11.09 -14.59
N ALA A 209 17.74 10.55 -15.28
CA ALA A 209 17.36 9.15 -15.17
C ALA A 209 18.42 8.23 -15.80
N CYS A 210 19.01 8.66 -16.92
CA CYS A 210 20.09 7.94 -17.59
C CYS A 210 21.32 7.83 -16.70
N PHE A 211 21.87 8.95 -16.22
CA PHE A 211 23.04 8.92 -15.35
C PHE A 211 22.78 8.15 -14.05
N PHE A 212 21.59 8.29 -13.45
CA PHE A 212 21.20 7.51 -12.28
C PHE A 212 21.23 6.00 -12.57
N GLY A 213 20.59 5.55 -13.64
CA GLY A 213 20.57 4.14 -14.02
C GLY A 213 21.96 3.57 -14.33
N VAL A 214 22.79 4.33 -15.05
CA VAL A 214 24.16 3.92 -15.36
C VAL A 214 25.04 3.89 -14.11
N ALA A 215 24.91 4.87 -13.21
CA ALA A 215 25.63 4.91 -11.94
C ALA A 215 25.35 3.67 -11.09
N LEU A 216 24.09 3.24 -11.00
CA LEU A 216 23.70 2.01 -10.31
C LEU A 216 24.26 0.76 -10.98
N ALA A 217 24.14 0.66 -12.30
CA ALA A 217 24.62 -0.49 -13.05
C ALA A 217 26.16 -0.63 -12.98
N LYS A 218 26.88 0.49 -12.94
CA LYS A 218 28.34 0.53 -12.75
C LYS A 218 28.77 0.45 -11.29
N GLN A 219 27.87 0.72 -10.35
CA GLN A 219 28.20 1.00 -8.96
C GLN A 219 29.23 2.14 -8.82
N ASP A 220 29.15 3.14 -9.72
CA ASP A 220 30.08 4.27 -9.78
C ASP A 220 29.39 5.56 -9.34
N ALA A 221 29.66 5.96 -8.11
CA ALA A 221 29.06 7.14 -7.49
C ALA A 221 29.52 8.45 -8.14
N ASN A 222 30.67 8.47 -8.85
CA ASN A 222 31.13 9.69 -9.52
C ASN A 222 30.18 10.13 -10.64
N LEU A 223 29.43 9.20 -11.22
CA LEU A 223 28.42 9.51 -12.23
C LEU A 223 27.24 10.31 -11.66
N CYS A 224 27.01 10.29 -10.34
CA CYS A 224 26.02 11.11 -9.67
C CYS A 224 26.36 12.62 -9.74
N GLU A 225 27.62 12.99 -9.97
CA GLU A 225 28.03 14.40 -10.21
C GLU A 225 27.50 14.97 -11.54
N ASN A 226 27.10 14.11 -12.47
CA ASN A 226 26.54 14.53 -13.76
C ASN A 226 25.02 14.82 -13.69
N ILE A 227 24.37 14.53 -12.56
CA ILE A 227 22.93 14.71 -12.38
C ILE A 227 22.62 16.14 -11.92
N LYS A 228 21.83 16.88 -12.70
CA LYS A 228 21.37 18.22 -12.32
C LYS A 228 20.34 18.15 -11.19
N GLY A 229 20.61 18.87 -10.10
CA GLY A 229 19.71 19.06 -8.97
C GLY A 229 20.09 18.23 -7.73
N GLU A 230 20.29 18.92 -6.60
CA GLU A 230 20.81 18.32 -5.36
C GLU A 230 19.97 17.12 -4.89
N LYS A 231 18.63 17.21 -4.87
CA LYS A 231 17.76 16.09 -4.46
C LYS A 231 18.04 14.82 -5.28
N TRP A 232 18.13 14.93 -6.61
CA TRP A 232 18.37 13.78 -7.49
C TRP A 232 19.77 13.22 -7.37
N GLN A 233 20.77 14.09 -7.18
CA GLN A 233 22.14 13.68 -6.91
C GLN A 233 22.24 12.90 -5.59
N GLN A 234 21.58 13.37 -4.53
CA GLN A 234 21.53 12.70 -3.22
C GLN A 234 20.85 11.32 -3.33
N LEU A 235 19.74 11.23 -4.08
CA LEU A 235 19.10 9.94 -4.36
C LEU A 235 20.00 8.99 -5.15
N CYS A 236 20.76 9.48 -6.13
CA CYS A 236 21.78 8.71 -6.85
C CYS A 236 22.82 8.12 -5.90
N TYR A 237 23.42 8.95 -5.05
CA TYR A 237 24.39 8.50 -4.06
C TYR A 237 23.83 7.45 -3.12
N LYS A 238 22.60 7.65 -2.61
CA LYS A 238 21.90 6.67 -1.76
C LYS A 238 21.71 5.34 -2.50
N GLY A 239 21.24 5.38 -3.76
CA GLY A 239 21.03 4.19 -4.58
C GLY A 239 22.33 3.42 -4.86
N VAL A 240 23.39 4.12 -5.26
CA VAL A 240 24.70 3.49 -5.51
C VAL A 240 25.27 2.89 -4.22
N ALA A 241 25.14 3.59 -3.09
CA ALA A 241 25.57 3.08 -1.79
C ALA A 241 24.85 1.77 -1.41
N ALA A 242 23.53 1.70 -1.67
CA ALA A 242 22.73 0.52 -1.39
C ALA A 242 23.13 -0.69 -2.28
N VAL A 243 23.26 -0.49 -3.59
CA VAL A 243 23.59 -1.57 -4.54
C VAL A 243 25.03 -2.05 -4.39
N SER A 244 25.97 -1.13 -4.12
CA SER A 244 27.39 -1.48 -3.86
C SER A 244 27.65 -1.94 -2.43
N VAL A 245 26.66 -1.78 -1.54
CA VAL A 245 26.76 -2.04 -0.10
C VAL A 245 27.96 -1.29 0.51
N ASN A 246 28.21 -0.05 0.06
CA ASN A 246 29.35 0.77 0.49
C ASN A 246 28.91 1.91 1.42
N ALA A 247 29.11 1.71 2.72
CA ALA A 247 28.73 2.68 3.75
C ALA A 247 29.49 4.01 3.67
N GLU A 248 30.68 4.06 3.07
CA GLU A 248 31.43 5.32 2.93
C GLU A 248 30.69 6.32 2.05
N MET A 249 29.90 5.84 1.09
CA MET A 249 29.07 6.66 0.22
C MET A 249 27.95 7.38 0.97
N CYS A 250 27.38 6.77 2.02
CA CYS A 250 26.42 7.46 2.89
C CYS A 250 27.04 8.70 3.55
N GLY A 251 28.37 8.72 3.71
CA GLY A 251 29.12 9.89 4.18
C GLY A 251 28.96 11.13 3.29
N GLN A 252 28.73 10.93 1.99
CA GLN A 252 28.61 11.99 0.97
C GLN A 252 27.23 12.64 0.94
N LEU A 253 26.24 12.04 1.60
CA LEU A 253 24.90 12.60 1.67
C LEU A 253 24.87 13.85 2.56
N SER A 254 24.25 14.92 2.05
CA SER A 254 24.10 16.23 2.73
C SER A 254 22.87 16.24 3.63
N ASP A 255 21.77 15.63 3.17
CA ASP A 255 20.53 15.47 3.93
C ASP A 255 20.70 14.44 5.05
N SER A 256 20.35 14.81 6.30
CA SER A 256 20.55 13.96 7.47
C SER A 256 19.69 12.69 7.44
N ASP A 257 18.48 12.80 6.92
CA ASP A 257 17.49 11.73 7.00
C ASP A 257 17.80 10.69 5.92
N LEU A 258 18.13 11.15 4.70
CA LEU A 258 18.66 10.28 3.65
C LEU A 258 19.95 9.58 4.08
N LYS A 259 20.83 10.28 4.80
CA LYS A 259 22.09 9.73 5.31
C LYS A 259 21.87 8.64 6.36
N ASP A 260 21.01 8.90 7.32
CA ASP A 260 20.67 7.96 8.39
C ASP A 260 19.98 6.71 7.82
N ASN A 261 19.08 6.90 6.84
CA ASN A 261 18.41 5.82 6.11
C ASN A 261 19.40 4.99 5.26
N CYS A 262 20.37 5.64 4.61
CA CYS A 262 21.43 4.97 3.86
C CYS A 262 22.26 4.06 4.77
N TYR A 263 22.74 4.57 5.90
CA TYR A 263 23.50 3.76 6.87
C TYR A 263 22.67 2.59 7.41
N THR A 264 21.40 2.82 7.73
CA THR A 264 20.50 1.76 8.22
C THR A 264 20.35 0.63 7.21
N SER A 265 20.11 0.98 5.94
CA SER A 265 19.93 0.00 4.85
C SER A 265 21.18 -0.86 4.67
N ILE A 266 22.37 -0.23 4.70
CA ILE A 266 23.64 -0.93 4.54
C ILE A 266 23.99 -1.74 5.80
N ALA A 267 23.70 -1.22 7.00
CA ALA A 267 23.88 -1.96 8.25
C ALA A 267 23.08 -3.26 8.26
N LYS A 268 21.82 -3.21 7.78
CA LYS A 268 20.96 -4.37 7.61
C LYS A 268 21.53 -5.35 6.59
N ALA A 269 21.87 -4.88 5.39
CA ALA A 269 22.40 -5.73 4.31
C ALA A 269 23.74 -6.41 4.67
N GLN A 270 24.63 -5.73 5.40
CA GLN A 270 25.93 -6.27 5.82
C GLN A 270 25.88 -7.03 7.14
N ASN A 271 24.76 -7.04 7.84
CA ASN A 271 24.69 -7.47 9.23
C ASN A 271 25.73 -6.75 10.12
N ASN A 272 25.97 -5.46 9.86
CA ASN A 272 27.02 -4.68 10.50
C ASN A 272 26.43 -3.59 11.43
N VAL A 273 26.25 -3.97 12.69
CA VAL A 273 25.70 -3.11 13.77
C VAL A 273 26.54 -1.85 14.04
N ASP A 274 27.84 -1.87 13.71
CA ASP A 274 28.71 -0.72 13.95
C ASP A 274 28.37 0.47 13.06
N LEU A 275 27.75 0.24 11.90
CA LEU A 275 27.30 1.32 11.01
C LEU A 275 26.22 2.20 11.63
N CYS A 276 25.40 1.66 12.54
CA CYS A 276 24.41 2.45 13.28
C CYS A 276 25.06 3.53 14.16
N LYS A 277 26.36 3.45 14.46
CA LYS A 277 27.08 4.50 15.20
C LYS A 277 27.24 5.80 14.39
N ASN A 278 27.09 5.74 13.07
CA ASN A 278 27.20 6.90 12.17
C ASN A 278 25.89 7.69 12.01
N ILE A 279 24.80 7.21 12.61
CA ILE A 279 23.44 7.76 12.52
C ILE A 279 23.21 8.77 13.65
N LYS A 280 22.53 9.89 13.35
CA LYS A 280 22.32 10.98 14.32
C LYS A 280 20.94 10.99 14.96
N LEU A 281 19.88 10.88 14.16
CA LEU A 281 18.50 11.04 14.63
C LEU A 281 17.88 9.69 14.98
N GLU A 282 17.95 8.73 14.07
CA GLU A 282 17.18 7.48 14.14
C GLU A 282 18.04 6.25 14.49
N LYS A 283 18.98 6.44 15.42
CA LYS A 283 19.99 5.44 15.76
C LYS A 283 19.38 4.14 16.33
N ASN A 284 18.33 4.26 17.13
CA ASN A 284 17.67 3.13 17.76
C ASN A 284 16.90 2.30 16.73
N LYS A 285 16.24 2.94 15.75
CA LYS A 285 15.61 2.26 14.61
C LYS A 285 16.61 1.45 13.79
N CYS A 286 17.83 1.96 13.59
CA CYS A 286 18.90 1.18 12.94
C CYS A 286 19.26 -0.08 13.73
N TYR A 287 19.50 0.03 15.04
CA TYR A 287 19.79 -1.14 15.86
C TYR A 287 18.67 -2.17 15.81
N GLN A 288 17.42 -1.73 15.91
CA GLN A 288 16.25 -2.60 15.76
C GLN A 288 16.21 -3.29 14.41
N ALA A 289 16.36 -2.55 13.30
CA ALA A 289 16.34 -3.12 11.95
C ALA A 289 17.42 -4.18 11.74
N VAL A 290 18.64 -3.95 12.28
CA VAL A 290 19.74 -4.91 12.22
C VAL A 290 19.48 -6.11 13.16
N ALA A 291 18.93 -5.88 14.35
CA ALA A 291 18.56 -6.94 15.29
C ALA A 291 17.53 -7.91 14.69
N VAL A 292 16.50 -7.36 14.05
CA VAL A 292 15.43 -8.12 13.38
C VAL A 292 15.99 -8.91 12.20
N ALA A 293 16.79 -8.29 11.33
CA ALA A 293 17.37 -8.96 10.17
C ALA A 293 18.34 -10.10 10.55
N GLN A 294 18.99 -9.99 11.72
CA GLN A 294 19.88 -11.02 12.24
C GLN A 294 19.21 -12.02 13.19
N GLU A 295 17.93 -11.80 13.54
CA GLU A 295 17.25 -12.51 14.63
C GLU A 295 18.08 -12.50 15.94
N ASN A 296 18.82 -11.41 16.20
CA ASN A 296 19.80 -11.31 17.27
C ASN A 296 19.40 -10.28 18.32
N ILE A 297 18.79 -10.77 19.39
CA ILE A 297 18.29 -9.94 20.50
C ILE A 297 19.38 -9.15 21.21
N SER A 298 20.63 -9.62 21.18
CA SER A 298 21.73 -8.93 21.88
C SER A 298 22.00 -7.54 21.29
N ILE A 299 21.61 -7.29 20.04
CA ILE A 299 21.73 -5.99 19.39
C ILE A 299 20.79 -4.94 19.99
N CYS A 300 19.60 -5.34 20.44
CA CYS A 300 18.64 -4.46 21.11
C CYS A 300 19.21 -3.88 22.42
N ASN A 301 20.22 -4.52 23.04
CA ASN A 301 20.91 -3.95 24.21
C ASN A 301 21.70 -2.67 23.89
N ASN A 302 21.91 -2.33 22.62
CA ASN A 302 22.50 -1.05 22.22
C ASN A 302 21.49 0.12 22.24
N ILE A 303 20.19 -0.19 22.35
CA ILE A 303 19.12 0.79 22.52
C ILE A 303 19.01 1.11 24.03
N PRO A 304 18.94 2.40 24.41
CA PRO A 304 18.70 2.78 25.81
C PRO A 304 17.45 2.09 26.38
N GLU A 305 17.45 1.85 27.69
CA GLU A 305 16.31 1.20 28.34
C GLU A 305 15.03 2.03 28.17
N GLY A 306 13.93 1.36 27.82
CA GLY A 306 12.61 1.99 27.59
C GLY A 306 11.81 1.29 26.51
N ILE A 307 10.70 1.91 26.11
CA ILE A 307 9.72 1.37 25.16
C ILE A 307 10.37 0.97 23.82
N GLU A 308 11.33 1.76 23.31
CA GLU A 308 11.99 1.44 22.04
C GLU A 308 12.82 0.14 22.09
N ARG A 309 13.45 -0.16 23.24
CA ARG A 309 14.18 -1.42 23.41
C ARG A 309 13.22 -2.60 23.54
N ASP A 310 12.13 -2.41 24.26
CA ASP A 310 11.09 -3.42 24.42
C ASP A 310 10.44 -3.76 23.08
N ASN A 311 10.15 -2.75 22.25
CA ASN A 311 9.71 -2.90 20.86
C ASN A 311 10.74 -3.67 20.01
N CYS A 312 12.04 -3.41 20.20
CA CYS A 312 13.08 -4.16 19.51
C CYS A 312 13.05 -5.66 19.87
N TYR A 313 12.88 -5.98 21.15
CA TYR A 313 12.72 -7.37 21.58
C TYR A 313 11.48 -8.03 20.98
N THR A 314 10.35 -7.33 20.97
CA THR A 314 9.10 -7.81 20.36
C THR A 314 9.27 -8.13 18.87
N GLU A 315 9.89 -7.24 18.10
CA GLU A 315 10.11 -7.47 16.67
C GLU A 315 11.08 -8.62 16.41
N VAL A 316 12.14 -8.77 17.21
CA VAL A 316 13.07 -9.91 17.09
C VAL A 316 12.38 -11.22 17.47
N ALA A 317 11.56 -11.22 18.52
CA ALA A 317 10.76 -12.38 18.92
C ALA A 317 9.81 -12.81 17.80
N PHE A 318 9.14 -11.85 17.16
CA PHE A 318 8.26 -12.08 16.02
C PHE A 318 9.01 -12.63 14.80
N ALA A 319 10.12 -11.99 14.41
CA ALA A 319 10.91 -12.42 13.25
C ALA A 319 11.49 -13.83 13.43
N SER A 320 11.97 -14.16 14.64
CA SER A 320 12.53 -15.48 14.96
C SER A 320 11.49 -16.52 15.38
N GLN A 321 10.21 -16.16 15.47
CA GLN A 321 9.13 -17.00 15.99
C GLN A 321 9.48 -17.62 17.36
N ASN A 322 10.15 -16.85 18.22
CA ASN A 322 10.67 -17.31 19.51
C ASN A 322 10.07 -16.53 20.68
N SER A 323 8.98 -17.05 21.24
CA SER A 323 8.27 -16.43 22.38
C SER A 323 9.09 -16.32 23.66
N SER A 324 10.13 -17.14 23.83
CA SER A 324 11.03 -17.02 25.00
C SER A 324 11.80 -15.69 25.03
N LEU A 325 11.86 -14.98 23.90
CA LEU A 325 12.44 -13.64 23.83
C LEU A 325 11.55 -12.58 24.49
N CYS A 326 10.22 -12.78 24.51
CA CYS A 326 9.30 -11.87 25.20
C CYS A 326 9.56 -11.83 26.72
N GLU A 327 10.10 -12.90 27.31
CA GLU A 327 10.49 -12.95 28.73
C GLU A 327 11.58 -11.93 29.11
N GLN A 328 12.31 -11.40 28.12
CA GLN A 328 13.36 -10.40 28.34
C GLN A 328 12.83 -8.96 28.37
N ILE A 329 11.55 -8.76 28.05
CA ILE A 329 10.91 -7.45 28.08
C ILE A 329 10.57 -7.08 29.54
N PRO A 330 11.13 -6.00 30.12
CA PRO A 330 10.87 -5.61 31.50
C PRO A 330 9.46 -5.06 31.73
N SER A 331 8.91 -4.35 30.74
CA SER A 331 7.54 -3.82 30.80
C SER A 331 6.52 -4.96 30.69
N ALA A 332 5.69 -5.14 31.71
CA ALA A 332 4.68 -6.20 31.71
C ALA A 332 3.67 -6.03 30.56
N SER A 333 3.26 -4.80 30.24
CA SER A 333 2.35 -4.52 29.12
C SER A 333 2.97 -4.92 27.77
N GLU A 334 4.20 -4.47 27.50
CA GLU A 334 4.90 -4.80 26.24
C GLU A 334 5.22 -6.29 26.13
N LYS A 335 5.55 -6.94 27.25
CA LYS A 335 5.76 -8.38 27.32
C LYS A 335 4.50 -9.15 26.91
N ASN A 336 3.34 -8.76 27.43
CA ASN A 336 2.07 -9.37 27.08
C ASN A 336 1.70 -9.11 25.61
N MET A 337 1.96 -7.90 25.12
CA MET A 337 1.78 -7.56 23.71
C MET A 337 2.65 -8.44 22.80
N CYS A 338 3.90 -8.70 23.19
CA CYS A 338 4.80 -9.61 22.48
C CYS A 338 4.25 -11.03 22.37
N PHE A 339 3.75 -11.62 23.47
CA PHE A 339 3.14 -12.95 23.44
C PHE A 339 1.86 -13.01 22.60
N THR A 340 1.01 -11.99 22.74
CA THR A 340 -0.24 -11.87 21.97
C THR A 340 0.05 -11.84 20.47
N ARG A 341 1.04 -11.05 20.04
CA ARG A 341 1.43 -10.94 18.63
C ARG A 341 2.02 -12.23 18.06
N LEU A 342 2.59 -13.08 18.91
CA LEU A 342 3.06 -14.42 18.54
C LEU A 342 1.96 -15.48 18.56
N GLY A 343 0.71 -15.12 18.89
CA GLY A 343 -0.39 -16.08 19.03
C GLY A 343 -0.17 -17.09 20.15
N VAL A 344 0.73 -16.77 21.09
CA VAL A 344 0.92 -17.57 22.29
C VAL A 344 -0.14 -17.10 23.26
N SER A 345 -1.30 -17.76 23.23
CA SER A 345 -2.25 -17.64 24.33
C SER A 345 -1.54 -18.17 25.56
N GLU A 346 -1.32 -17.31 26.54
CA GLU A 346 -0.95 -17.78 27.86
C GLU A 346 -2.17 -18.53 28.42
N GLU A 347 -2.25 -19.85 28.17
CA GLU A 347 -3.11 -20.75 28.96
C GLU A 347 -2.77 -20.70 30.47
N THR A 348 -1.75 -19.92 30.88
CA THR A 348 -1.19 -19.87 32.23
C THR A 348 -1.07 -18.50 32.89
N VAL A 349 -1.57 -17.40 32.29
CA VAL A 349 -1.69 -16.12 33.01
C VAL A 349 -3.07 -15.50 32.78
N ALA A 350 -4.11 -16.29 33.02
CA ALA A 350 -5.24 -15.79 33.80
C ALA A 350 -4.77 -15.53 35.24
N GLY A 351 -3.76 -14.65 35.38
CA GLY A 351 -3.47 -13.99 36.64
C GLY A 351 -4.75 -13.28 37.01
N SER A 352 -5.24 -13.51 38.23
CA SER A 352 -6.35 -12.77 38.79
C SER A 352 -6.18 -11.30 38.42
N VAL A 353 -7.13 -10.76 37.66
CA VAL A 353 -7.23 -9.32 37.43
C VAL A 353 -7.27 -8.68 38.82
N ASP A 354 -6.14 -8.11 39.27
CA ASP A 354 -6.10 -7.42 40.54
C ASP A 354 -6.80 -6.08 40.31
N GLU A 355 -8.00 -5.95 40.88
CA GLU A 355 -8.80 -4.74 40.84
C GLU A 355 -7.99 -3.49 41.23
N ASN A 356 -7.04 -3.64 42.16
CA ASN A 356 -6.18 -2.52 42.57
C ASN A 356 -5.14 -2.17 41.51
N GLU A 357 -4.63 -3.13 40.76
CA GLU A 357 -3.65 -2.89 39.69
C GLU A 357 -4.30 -2.13 38.54
N ILE A 358 -5.46 -2.58 38.06
CA ILE A 358 -6.23 -1.87 37.03
C ILE A 358 -6.58 -0.46 37.48
N GLN A 359 -7.01 -0.30 38.73
CA GLN A 359 -7.34 1.04 39.24
C GLN A 359 -6.12 1.94 39.35
N ASN A 360 -4.94 1.40 39.67
CA ASN A 360 -3.70 2.17 39.63
C ASN A 360 -3.32 2.56 38.20
N GLU A 361 -3.51 1.67 37.21
CA GLU A 361 -3.29 1.98 35.79
C GLU A 361 -4.24 3.08 35.29
N ILE A 362 -5.54 2.99 35.59
CA ILE A 362 -6.54 4.01 35.23
C ILE A 362 -6.15 5.36 35.83
N ASN A 363 -5.79 5.40 37.12
CA ASN A 363 -5.35 6.62 37.77
C ASN A 363 -4.08 7.19 37.12
N GLY A 364 -3.16 6.34 36.67
CA GLY A 364 -2.00 6.75 35.88
C GLY A 364 -2.38 7.35 34.53
N CYS A 365 -3.36 6.76 33.82
CA CYS A 365 -3.84 7.29 32.54
C CYS A 365 -4.44 8.70 32.69
N MET A 366 -5.08 9.00 33.82
CA MET A 366 -5.66 10.31 34.09
C MET A 366 -4.61 11.43 34.30
N GLU A 367 -3.33 11.10 34.44
CA GLU A 367 -2.25 12.11 34.53
C GLU A 367 -1.79 12.61 33.15
N PHE A 368 -2.18 11.96 32.05
CA PHE A 368 -1.82 12.35 30.67
C PHE A 368 -2.73 13.46 30.12
N GLY A 369 -2.33 14.05 28.98
CA GLY A 369 -3.19 14.96 28.22
C GLY A 369 -4.41 14.24 27.62
N GLU A 370 -5.47 14.97 27.23
CA GLU A 370 -6.73 14.37 26.76
C GLU A 370 -6.54 13.32 25.65
N ASP A 371 -5.67 13.57 24.67
CA ASP A 371 -5.44 12.64 23.56
C ASP A 371 -4.72 11.35 24.02
N GLU A 372 -3.65 11.48 24.80
CA GLU A 372 -2.86 10.36 25.34
C GLU A 372 -3.65 9.53 26.36
N MET A 373 -4.53 10.18 27.12
CA MET A 373 -5.43 9.55 28.08
C MET A 373 -6.37 8.56 27.39
N TRP A 374 -6.97 8.93 26.25
CA TRP A 374 -7.89 8.02 25.54
C TRP A 374 -7.20 6.77 24.98
N TYR A 375 -5.96 6.90 24.48
CA TYR A 375 -5.18 5.73 24.05
C TYR A 375 -4.84 4.80 25.22
N CYS A 376 -4.40 5.37 26.34
CA CYS A 376 -4.09 4.63 27.56
C CYS A 376 -5.34 3.90 28.10
N LEU A 377 -6.47 4.61 28.19
CA LEU A 377 -7.74 4.05 28.65
C LEU A 377 -8.31 3.00 27.70
N GLY A 378 -8.12 3.16 26.38
CA GLY A 378 -8.52 2.19 25.37
C GLY A 378 -7.83 0.83 25.57
N ASP A 379 -6.52 0.81 25.81
CA ASP A 379 -5.77 -0.43 26.08
C ASP A 379 -6.28 -1.15 27.33
N ILE A 380 -6.54 -0.39 28.42
CA ILE A 380 -7.12 -0.93 29.65
C ILE A 380 -8.49 -1.55 29.37
N ILE A 381 -9.39 -0.84 28.68
CA ILE A 381 -10.72 -1.37 28.31
C ILE A 381 -10.58 -2.69 27.56
N THR A 382 -9.75 -2.75 26.53
CA THR A 382 -9.57 -3.95 25.71
C THR A 382 -9.04 -5.13 26.52
N ARG A 383 -8.13 -4.89 27.48
CA ARG A 383 -7.63 -5.91 28.42
C ARG A 383 -8.71 -6.41 29.37
N VAL A 384 -9.48 -5.51 29.99
CA VAL A 384 -10.58 -5.89 30.90
C VAL A 384 -11.66 -6.66 30.17
N ALA A 385 -12.03 -6.22 28.97
CA ALA A 385 -13.00 -6.89 28.11
C ALA A 385 -12.54 -8.31 27.71
N ALA A 386 -11.23 -8.49 27.46
CA ALA A 386 -10.64 -9.81 27.22
C ALA A 386 -10.86 -10.74 28.42
N ALA A 387 -10.47 -10.29 29.61
CA ALA A 387 -10.59 -11.07 30.83
C ALA A 387 -12.06 -11.36 31.18
N ALA A 388 -12.96 -10.41 30.97
CA ALA A 388 -14.40 -10.57 31.13
C ALA A 388 -14.95 -11.67 30.20
N SER A 389 -14.54 -11.66 28.93
CA SER A 389 -14.93 -12.66 27.92
C SER A 389 -14.41 -14.06 28.26
N GLU A 390 -13.11 -14.19 28.57
CA GLU A 390 -12.48 -15.48 28.90
C GLU A 390 -13.07 -16.13 30.15
N THR A 391 -13.36 -15.32 31.18
CA THR A 391 -13.94 -15.80 32.45
C THR A 391 -15.47 -15.89 32.42
N LYS A 392 -16.11 -15.43 31.33
CA LYS A 392 -17.57 -15.27 31.21
C LYS A 392 -18.16 -14.48 32.39
N ASN A 393 -17.44 -13.44 32.83
CA ASN A 393 -17.81 -12.63 33.99
C ASN A 393 -17.91 -11.14 33.61
N PRO A 394 -19.10 -10.66 33.19
CA PRO A 394 -19.29 -9.25 32.82
C PRO A 394 -19.08 -8.28 34.01
N GLU A 395 -19.12 -8.77 35.25
CA GLU A 395 -18.83 -7.94 36.43
C GLU A 395 -17.38 -7.41 36.43
N LEU A 396 -16.46 -8.01 35.67
CA LEU A 396 -15.09 -7.50 35.54
C LEU A 396 -15.04 -6.12 34.88
N CYS A 397 -15.97 -5.80 33.97
CA CYS A 397 -16.03 -4.46 33.37
C CYS A 397 -16.35 -3.38 34.41
N LYS A 398 -17.04 -3.72 35.51
CA LYS A 398 -17.36 -2.77 36.59
C LYS A 398 -16.14 -2.26 37.34
N ILE A 399 -15.00 -2.95 37.21
CA ILE A 399 -13.72 -2.50 37.76
C ILE A 399 -13.32 -1.15 37.17
N LEU A 400 -13.76 -0.79 35.96
CA LEU A 400 -13.41 0.49 35.32
C LEU A 400 -14.02 1.72 36.05
N GLY A 401 -15.08 1.53 36.84
CA GLY A 401 -15.65 2.56 37.73
C GLY A 401 -16.42 3.70 37.04
N ASP A 402 -16.17 3.97 35.75
CA ASP A 402 -16.89 4.96 34.94
C ASP A 402 -17.94 4.30 34.03
N GLU A 403 -19.15 4.86 33.97
CA GLU A 403 -20.29 4.27 33.24
C GLU A 403 -20.05 4.16 31.73
N TYR A 404 -19.33 5.11 31.14
CA TYR A 404 -18.98 5.08 29.72
C TYR A 404 -17.93 4.01 29.43
N MET A 405 -16.90 3.93 30.27
CA MET A 405 -15.85 2.90 30.19
C MET A 405 -16.40 1.49 30.37
N ILE A 406 -17.34 1.30 31.31
CA ILE A 406 -18.06 0.04 31.51
C ILE A 406 -18.81 -0.36 30.23
N THR A 407 -19.56 0.58 29.64
CA THR A 407 -20.32 0.34 28.41
C THR A 407 -19.41 -0.08 27.25
N LEU A 408 -18.26 0.59 27.09
CA LEU A 408 -17.26 0.22 26.07
C LEU A 408 -16.66 -1.17 26.34
N CYS A 409 -16.37 -1.49 27.60
CA CYS A 409 -15.86 -2.80 27.97
C CYS A 409 -16.86 -3.92 27.72
N GLU A 410 -18.13 -3.72 28.06
CA GLU A 410 -19.20 -4.69 27.79
C GLU A 410 -19.41 -4.89 26.29
N GLN A 411 -19.31 -3.82 25.50
CA GLN A 411 -19.36 -3.90 24.04
C GLN A 411 -18.17 -4.68 23.46
N GLU A 412 -16.95 -4.39 23.93
CA GLU A 412 -15.73 -5.12 23.52
C GLU A 412 -15.76 -6.59 23.97
N GLN A 413 -16.29 -6.88 25.16
CA GLN A 413 -16.48 -8.25 25.64
C GLN A 413 -17.42 -9.02 24.70
N ALA A 414 -18.57 -8.44 24.35
CA ALA A 414 -19.51 -9.05 23.41
C ALA A 414 -18.87 -9.29 22.03
N ASN A 415 -18.07 -8.34 21.55
CA ASN A 415 -17.30 -8.50 20.31
C ASN A 415 -16.32 -9.69 20.39
N LYS A 416 -15.60 -9.85 21.52
CA LYS A 416 -14.65 -10.96 21.72
C LYS A 416 -15.34 -12.31 21.87
N GLU A 417 -16.48 -12.38 22.56
CA GLU A 417 -17.30 -13.59 22.63
C GLU A 417 -17.76 -14.01 21.23
N MET A 418 -18.15 -13.05 20.38
CA MET A 418 -18.46 -13.32 18.97
C MET A 418 -17.26 -13.85 18.18
N VAL A 419 -16.04 -13.34 18.39
CA VAL A 419 -14.82 -13.85 17.73
C VAL A 419 -14.51 -15.30 18.15
N GLY A 420 -14.66 -15.62 19.44
CA GLY A 420 -14.45 -16.99 19.94
C GLY A 420 -15.40 -18.04 19.33
N ILE A 421 -16.62 -17.63 18.96
CA ILE A 421 -17.58 -18.46 18.21
C ILE A 421 -17.03 -18.77 16.80
N VAL A 422 -16.39 -17.80 16.14
CA VAL A 422 -15.82 -17.95 14.78
C VAL A 422 -14.66 -18.93 14.74
N GLU A 423 -13.71 -18.79 15.67
CA GLU A 423 -12.49 -19.59 15.69
C GLU A 423 -12.79 -21.09 15.87
N ASN A 424 -13.89 -21.40 16.57
CA ASN A 424 -14.36 -22.77 16.77
C ASN A 424 -15.25 -23.30 15.65
N LYS A 425 -15.42 -22.56 14.55
CA LYS A 425 -16.38 -22.88 13.47
C LYS A 425 -17.79 -23.14 14.03
N GLY A 426 -18.25 -22.26 14.93
CA GLY A 426 -19.51 -22.39 15.65
C GLY A 426 -20.72 -22.68 14.75
N ASP A 427 -21.74 -23.31 15.34
CA ASP A 427 -23.02 -23.57 14.67
C ASP A 427 -23.83 -22.27 14.56
N LEU A 428 -24.61 -22.11 13.48
CA LEU A 428 -25.50 -20.95 13.30
C LEU A 428 -26.47 -20.78 14.45
N SER A 429 -26.83 -21.87 15.14
CA SER A 429 -27.67 -21.81 16.34
C SER A 429 -27.06 -20.99 17.48
N GLU A 430 -25.74 -20.78 17.51
CA GLU A 430 -25.08 -19.94 18.53
C GLU A 430 -25.43 -18.46 18.35
N CYS A 431 -25.78 -18.02 17.13
CA CYS A 431 -26.24 -16.67 16.88
C CYS A 431 -27.74 -16.47 17.23
N ASP A 432 -28.48 -17.52 17.60
CA ASP A 432 -29.90 -17.39 17.96
C ASP A 432 -30.11 -16.73 19.32
N ASP A 433 -29.13 -16.84 20.21
CA ASP A 433 -29.16 -16.23 21.55
C ASP A 433 -28.74 -14.74 21.53
N VAL A 434 -28.32 -14.20 20.38
CA VAL A 434 -27.95 -12.78 20.23
C VAL A 434 -29.20 -11.91 20.08
N GLU A 435 -29.55 -11.16 21.14
CA GLU A 435 -30.78 -10.36 21.18
C GLU A 435 -30.76 -9.14 20.23
N ASP A 436 -29.59 -8.49 20.07
CA ASP A 436 -29.47 -7.32 19.19
C ASP A 436 -29.40 -7.74 17.71
N PRO A 437 -30.28 -7.22 16.83
CA PRO A 437 -30.32 -7.63 15.43
C PRO A 437 -29.04 -7.34 14.64
N ALA A 438 -28.34 -6.25 14.93
CA ALA A 438 -27.10 -5.90 14.23
C ALA A 438 -25.96 -6.84 14.65
N ASN A 439 -25.86 -7.13 15.95
CA ASN A 439 -24.90 -8.11 16.47
C ASN A 439 -25.22 -9.53 15.97
N LYS A 440 -26.51 -9.88 15.81
CA LYS A 440 -26.91 -11.16 15.22
C LYS A 440 -26.48 -11.26 13.75
N GLU A 441 -26.68 -10.22 12.94
CA GLU A 441 -26.17 -10.19 11.56
C GLU A 441 -24.63 -10.28 11.51
N MET A 442 -23.94 -9.60 12.43
CA MET A 442 -22.48 -9.67 12.54
C MET A 442 -22.00 -11.08 12.93
N CYS A 443 -22.64 -11.73 13.91
CA CYS A 443 -22.37 -13.12 14.31
C CYS A 443 -22.53 -14.08 13.12
N ILE A 444 -23.65 -13.99 12.39
CA ILE A 444 -23.92 -14.85 11.22
C ILE A 444 -22.88 -14.61 10.11
N SER A 445 -22.53 -13.34 9.83
CA SER A 445 -21.50 -12.96 8.85
C SER A 445 -20.12 -13.54 9.19
N LEU A 446 -19.79 -13.48 10.48
CA LEU A 446 -18.56 -13.99 11.02
C LEU A 446 -18.48 -15.53 10.96
N ILE A 447 -19.56 -16.25 11.30
CA ILE A 447 -19.66 -17.71 11.13
C ILE A 447 -19.55 -18.09 9.65
N ALA A 448 -20.26 -17.39 8.75
CA ALA A 448 -20.18 -17.61 7.31
C ALA A 448 -18.74 -17.49 6.78
N THR A 449 -18.02 -16.46 7.24
CA THR A 449 -16.61 -16.23 6.93
C THR A 449 -15.71 -17.32 7.54
N GLY A 450 -15.98 -17.74 8.78
CA GLY A 450 -15.29 -18.82 9.47
C GLY A 450 -15.40 -20.16 8.72
N GLN A 451 -16.62 -20.48 8.26
CA GLN A 451 -16.97 -21.71 7.56
C GLN A 451 -16.73 -21.67 6.04
N GLU A 452 -16.35 -20.51 5.50
CA GLU A 452 -16.13 -20.30 4.06
C GLU A 452 -17.38 -20.64 3.23
N ASN A 453 -18.57 -20.31 3.75
CA ASN A 453 -19.86 -20.67 3.17
C ASN A 453 -20.70 -19.43 2.86
N ASP A 454 -20.67 -19.00 1.61
CA ASP A 454 -21.36 -17.79 1.12
C ASP A 454 -22.90 -17.94 1.13
N SER A 455 -23.41 -19.17 1.14
CA SER A 455 -24.86 -19.41 1.24
C SER A 455 -25.44 -18.89 2.55
N ILE A 456 -24.64 -18.86 3.62
CA ILE A 456 -25.03 -18.30 4.93
C ILE A 456 -25.17 -16.78 4.83
N CYS A 457 -24.37 -16.10 4.01
CA CYS A 457 -24.50 -14.65 3.80
C CYS A 457 -25.84 -14.24 3.16
N GLN A 458 -26.57 -15.18 2.55
CA GLN A 458 -27.87 -14.89 1.95
C GLN A 458 -28.97 -14.59 2.99
N GLU A 459 -28.75 -15.00 4.25
CA GLU A 459 -29.67 -14.73 5.36
C GLU A 459 -29.52 -13.30 5.92
N LEU A 460 -28.46 -12.59 5.53
CA LEU A 460 -28.16 -11.24 6.00
C LEU A 460 -28.90 -10.18 5.19
N SER A 461 -29.41 -9.15 5.86
CA SER A 461 -30.03 -8.01 5.17
C SER A 461 -29.03 -6.90 4.87
N SER A 462 -28.40 -6.33 5.90
CA SER A 462 -27.54 -5.16 5.77
C SER A 462 -26.07 -5.52 5.55
N MET A 463 -25.64 -6.68 6.07
CA MET A 463 -24.24 -7.13 6.02
C MET A 463 -23.91 -8.12 4.90
N LYS A 464 -24.87 -8.47 4.02
CA LYS A 464 -24.69 -9.50 2.97
C LYS A 464 -23.44 -9.27 2.12
N ASN A 465 -23.24 -8.07 1.59
CA ASN A 465 -22.11 -7.78 0.70
C ASN A 465 -20.77 -7.88 1.42
N ASN A 466 -20.68 -7.35 2.65
CA ASN A 466 -19.48 -7.43 3.48
C ASN A 466 -19.13 -8.88 3.83
N CYS A 467 -20.14 -9.70 4.11
CA CYS A 467 -19.97 -11.13 4.37
C CYS A 467 -19.37 -11.87 3.16
N ILE A 468 -19.94 -11.67 1.97
CA ILE A 468 -19.45 -12.30 0.73
C ILE A 468 -18.04 -11.81 0.40
N GLU A 469 -17.77 -10.50 0.54
CA GLU A 469 -16.46 -9.91 0.31
C GLU A 469 -15.38 -10.49 1.25
N ASN A 470 -15.69 -10.66 2.54
CA ASN A 470 -14.77 -11.26 3.50
C ASN A 470 -14.47 -12.74 3.18
N ILE A 471 -15.48 -13.52 2.73
CA ILE A 471 -15.27 -14.90 2.28
C ILE A 471 -14.39 -14.92 1.03
N ALA A 472 -14.66 -14.05 0.06
CA ALA A 472 -13.89 -13.94 -1.17
C ALA A 472 -12.41 -13.64 -0.87
N ILE A 473 -12.13 -12.69 0.04
CA ILE A 473 -10.76 -12.37 0.49
C ILE A 473 -10.11 -13.58 1.16
N LYS A 474 -10.82 -14.21 2.10
CA LYS A 474 -10.26 -15.32 2.90
C LYS A 474 -9.97 -16.57 2.07
N THR A 475 -10.86 -16.90 1.12
CA THR A 475 -10.74 -18.07 0.24
C THR A 475 -9.94 -17.80 -1.03
N ASN A 476 -9.60 -16.53 -1.29
CA ASN A 476 -9.04 -16.06 -2.56
C ASN A 476 -9.92 -16.48 -3.77
N ASN A 477 -11.24 -16.44 -3.60
CA ASN A 477 -12.21 -16.81 -4.62
C ASN A 477 -12.93 -15.55 -5.14
N LEU A 478 -12.44 -15.02 -6.25
CA LEU A 478 -12.94 -13.79 -6.87
C LEU A 478 -14.30 -13.97 -7.55
N ASP A 479 -14.72 -15.19 -7.86
CA ASP A 479 -16.03 -15.45 -8.46
C ASP A 479 -17.16 -15.08 -7.50
N LEU A 480 -16.91 -15.14 -6.18
CA LEU A 480 -17.86 -14.63 -5.18
C LEU A 480 -18.13 -13.13 -5.37
N CYS A 481 -17.18 -12.39 -5.91
CA CYS A 481 -17.27 -10.96 -6.18
C CYS A 481 -17.91 -10.61 -7.52
N SER A 482 -18.24 -11.58 -8.40
CA SER A 482 -18.99 -11.26 -9.62
C SER A 482 -20.45 -10.88 -9.33
N SER A 483 -20.97 -11.32 -8.18
CA SER A 483 -22.37 -11.10 -7.76
C SER A 483 -22.57 -9.88 -6.85
N VAL A 484 -21.50 -9.31 -6.31
CA VAL A 484 -21.50 -8.18 -5.37
C VAL A 484 -20.34 -7.23 -5.66
N GLN A 485 -20.57 -5.92 -5.53
CA GLN A 485 -19.50 -4.93 -5.68
C GLN A 485 -18.48 -5.04 -4.51
N CYS A 486 -17.49 -5.94 -4.64
CA CYS A 486 -16.39 -6.07 -3.68
C CYS A 486 -15.42 -4.89 -3.83
N SER A 487 -15.66 -3.85 -3.06
CA SER A 487 -14.85 -2.61 -3.07
C SER A 487 -13.37 -2.80 -2.64
N ARG A 488 -13.07 -3.81 -1.81
CA ARG A 488 -11.75 -4.05 -1.20
C ARG A 488 -10.86 -4.98 -2.04
N LEU A 489 -11.43 -5.93 -2.78
CA LEU A 489 -10.68 -6.85 -3.66
C LEU A 489 -10.23 -6.22 -4.98
N ILE A 490 -10.96 -5.21 -5.46
CA ILE A 490 -10.57 -4.42 -6.64
C ILE A 490 -9.19 -3.74 -6.44
N ILE A 491 -8.71 -3.61 -5.20
CA ILE A 491 -7.39 -3.04 -4.89
C ILE A 491 -6.29 -4.13 -4.90
N ALA A 492 -6.64 -5.41 -4.69
CA ALA A 492 -5.65 -6.50 -4.57
C ALA A 492 -5.23 -7.13 -5.93
N GLU A 493 -6.03 -6.96 -6.99
CA GLU A 493 -5.74 -7.56 -8.31
C GLU A 493 -5.26 -6.58 -9.39
N ASN A 494 -5.19 -5.27 -9.12
CA ASN A 494 -4.78 -4.28 -10.12
C ASN A 494 -3.26 -4.18 -10.28
N ASN A 495 -2.63 -5.30 -10.67
CA ASN A 495 -1.26 -5.35 -11.18
C ASN A 495 -1.19 -5.32 -12.74
N ILE A 496 -2.17 -4.69 -13.41
CA ILE A 496 -2.11 -4.20 -14.81
C ILE A 496 -3.00 -2.93 -14.91
N PRO A 497 -2.55 -1.81 -15.50
CA PRO A 497 -3.29 -0.56 -15.49
C PRO A 497 -4.44 -0.58 -16.51
N SER A 498 -5.65 -0.95 -16.09
CA SER A 498 -6.85 -0.61 -16.85
C SER A 498 -8.10 -0.75 -15.98
N LEU A 499 -8.59 0.36 -15.43
CA LEU A 499 -10.02 0.67 -15.20
C LEU A 499 -10.15 2.03 -14.49
N CYS A 500 -9.80 3.10 -15.21
CA CYS A 500 -10.28 4.45 -14.94
C CYS A 500 -10.72 5.06 -16.27
N ALA A 501 -11.81 4.55 -16.82
CA ALA A 501 -12.56 5.19 -17.89
C ALA A 501 -14.02 4.72 -17.83
N SER A 502 -14.82 5.36 -16.97
CA SER A 502 -16.26 5.42 -17.19
C SER A 502 -16.59 6.81 -17.72
N ASP A 503 -17.15 6.84 -18.92
CA ASP A 503 -17.59 8.03 -19.64
C ASP A 503 -18.59 8.85 -18.83
N ASN A 504 -18.12 9.99 -18.29
CA ASN A 504 -18.87 11.24 -18.10
C ASN A 504 -18.01 12.25 -17.31
N PHE A 505 -17.13 12.97 -18.01
CA PHE A 505 -16.49 14.19 -17.49
C PHE A 505 -16.45 15.27 -18.59
N GLU A 506 -17.62 15.69 -19.06
CA GLU A 506 -17.78 17.02 -19.67
C GLU A 506 -18.00 18.04 -18.55
N GLU A 507 -16.94 18.47 -17.87
CA GLU A 507 -16.81 19.77 -17.17
C GLU A 507 -15.52 19.79 -16.32
N CYS A 508 -14.37 19.95 -16.98
CA CYS A 508 -13.16 20.46 -16.34
C CYS A 508 -12.59 21.57 -17.22
N GLY A 509 -12.70 22.81 -16.73
CA GLY A 509 -12.13 23.99 -17.37
C GLY A 509 -10.60 24.00 -17.33
N GLU A 510 -10.03 24.89 -18.14
CA GLU A 510 -8.59 25.09 -18.41
C GLU A 510 -7.67 25.24 -17.17
N PRO A 511 -6.35 25.00 -17.32
CA PRO A 511 -5.51 24.41 -16.29
C PRO A 511 -4.62 25.41 -15.54
N THR A 512 -4.51 25.26 -14.23
CA THR A 512 -3.31 25.60 -13.45
C THR A 512 -3.13 24.56 -12.35
N ASP A 513 -2.07 23.77 -12.46
CA ASP A 513 -1.58 22.74 -11.53
C ASP A 513 -2.48 21.50 -11.26
N SER A 514 -2.01 20.33 -11.72
CA SER A 514 -1.92 19.12 -10.86
C SER A 514 -1.44 17.87 -11.62
N THR A 515 -0.40 17.23 -11.07
CA THR A 515 0.22 15.97 -11.48
C THR A 515 -0.31 14.78 -10.64
N ALA A 516 -1.59 14.79 -10.24
CA ALA A 516 -1.99 14.07 -9.02
C ALA A 516 -2.78 12.75 -9.17
N CYS A 517 -3.24 12.34 -10.36
CA CYS A 517 -4.20 11.21 -10.42
C CYS A 517 -3.64 9.82 -10.79
N ILE A 518 -2.38 9.69 -11.23
CA ILE A 518 -1.84 8.38 -11.68
C ILE A 518 -0.82 7.79 -10.67
N GLY A 519 -0.29 8.60 -9.75
CA GLY A 519 0.80 8.19 -8.85
C GLY A 519 0.40 7.28 -7.67
N GLN A 520 -0.83 7.32 -7.18
CA GLN A 520 -1.19 6.65 -5.92
C GLN A 520 -1.30 5.11 -6.04
N ALA A 521 -1.73 4.58 -7.19
CA ALA A 521 -1.87 3.13 -7.38
C ALA A 521 -0.51 2.42 -7.49
N PHE A 522 0.46 3.03 -8.18
CA PHE A 522 1.81 2.47 -8.33
C PHE A 522 2.62 2.49 -7.02
N CYS A 523 2.35 3.42 -6.12
CA CYS A 523 3.06 3.51 -4.84
C CYS A 523 2.77 2.33 -3.90
N PHE A 524 1.54 1.82 -3.87
CA PHE A 524 1.15 0.78 -2.91
C PHE A 524 1.81 -0.59 -3.22
N ASP A 525 1.86 -0.97 -4.50
CA ASP A 525 2.56 -2.18 -4.96
C ASP A 525 4.08 -2.08 -4.76
N CYS A 526 4.65 -0.89 -4.94
CA CYS A 526 6.09 -0.70 -4.73
C CYS A 526 6.49 -0.66 -3.24
N VAL A 527 5.60 -0.33 -2.30
CA VAL A 527 5.88 -0.45 -0.85
C VAL A 527 6.00 -1.93 -0.42
N LEU A 528 5.17 -2.83 -0.97
CA LEU A 528 5.27 -4.27 -0.71
C LEU A 528 6.54 -4.87 -1.35
N ILE A 529 6.91 -4.41 -2.55
CA ILE A 529 8.08 -4.90 -3.29
C ILE A 529 9.39 -4.29 -2.77
N ASN A 530 9.41 -3.05 -2.26
CA ASN A 530 10.61 -2.44 -1.66
C ASN A 530 11.10 -3.16 -0.40
N ASN A 531 10.25 -3.93 0.27
CA ASN A 531 10.64 -4.80 1.37
C ASN A 531 11.13 -6.20 0.93
N MET A 532 10.94 -6.56 -0.34
CA MET A 532 11.48 -7.79 -0.92
C MET A 532 12.83 -7.52 -1.58
N GLN A 533 13.89 -8.11 -1.04
CA GLN A 533 15.18 -8.16 -1.73
C GLN A 533 15.04 -8.99 -3.01
N ILE A 534 15.81 -8.67 -4.07
CA ILE A 534 15.94 -9.48 -5.29
C ILE A 534 16.22 -10.96 -4.96
N GLU A 535 16.89 -11.22 -3.83
CA GLU A 535 17.15 -12.57 -3.28
C GLU A 535 15.88 -13.40 -3.00
N VAL A 536 14.72 -12.77 -2.81
CA VAL A 536 13.43 -13.44 -2.64
C VAL A 536 12.93 -13.96 -3.99
N CYS A 537 13.09 -13.19 -5.07
CA CYS A 537 12.77 -13.66 -6.42
C CYS A 537 13.62 -14.87 -6.80
N ASP A 538 14.89 -14.93 -6.37
CA ASP A 538 15.78 -16.07 -6.62
C ASP A 538 15.36 -17.38 -5.92
N ARG A 539 14.45 -17.31 -4.94
CA ARG A 539 13.87 -18.49 -4.28
C ARG A 539 12.61 -19.02 -4.98
N ILE A 540 12.12 -18.33 -6.01
CA ILE A 540 10.94 -18.77 -6.77
C ILE A 540 11.38 -19.87 -7.76
N ASP A 541 11.04 -21.13 -7.47
CA ASP A 541 11.42 -22.27 -8.31
C ASP A 541 10.81 -22.24 -9.73
N ASN A 542 9.71 -21.50 -9.91
CA ASN A 542 9.10 -21.29 -11.21
C ASN A 542 9.78 -20.14 -11.97
N GLN A 543 10.43 -20.46 -13.09
CA GLN A 543 11.22 -19.51 -13.87
C GLN A 543 10.41 -18.30 -14.37
N ILE A 544 9.15 -18.49 -14.80
CA ILE A 544 8.31 -17.41 -15.32
C ILE A 544 7.94 -16.44 -14.20
N LEU A 545 7.59 -16.97 -13.02
CA LEU A 545 7.27 -16.16 -11.85
C LEU A 545 8.52 -15.45 -11.29
N ARG A 546 9.69 -16.10 -11.37
CA ARG A 546 10.98 -15.49 -11.02
C ARG A 546 11.30 -14.31 -11.92
N GLU A 547 11.18 -14.47 -13.23
CA GLU A 547 11.42 -13.40 -14.21
C GLU A 547 10.41 -12.26 -14.08
N ALA A 548 9.14 -12.56 -13.82
CA ALA A 548 8.12 -11.54 -13.52
C ALA A 548 8.46 -10.77 -12.23
N CYS A 549 8.83 -11.46 -11.15
CA CYS A 549 9.25 -10.86 -9.88
C CYS A 549 10.44 -9.90 -10.06
N ILE A 550 11.47 -10.32 -10.80
CA ILE A 550 12.65 -9.50 -11.10
C ILE A 550 12.27 -8.27 -11.94
N ASN A 551 11.43 -8.43 -12.96
CA ASN A 551 11.02 -7.33 -13.83
C ASN A 551 10.14 -6.30 -13.10
N THR A 552 9.25 -6.74 -12.21
CA THR A 552 8.42 -5.84 -11.40
C THR A 552 9.26 -5.11 -10.35
N ALA A 553 10.23 -5.78 -9.73
CA ALA A 553 11.19 -5.14 -8.82
C ALA A 553 12.03 -4.05 -9.53
N ASP A 554 12.53 -4.32 -10.74
CA ASP A 554 13.32 -3.34 -11.51
C ASP A 554 12.44 -2.14 -11.96
N ARG A 555 11.16 -2.36 -12.27
CA ARG A 555 10.20 -1.27 -12.57
C ARG A 555 9.92 -0.41 -11.34
N CYS A 556 9.62 -1.00 -10.19
CA CYS A 556 9.41 -0.24 -8.95
C CYS A 556 10.63 0.59 -8.55
N PHE A 557 11.84 0.05 -8.75
CA PHE A 557 13.07 0.77 -8.48
C PHE A 557 13.31 1.93 -9.46
N THR A 558 12.89 1.78 -10.71
CA THR A 558 13.07 2.78 -11.78
C THR A 558 12.16 3.99 -11.61
N TYR A 559 10.93 3.81 -11.12
CA TYR A 559 9.95 4.90 -11.02
C TYR A 559 9.98 5.70 -9.72
N GLY A 560 10.77 5.28 -8.71
CA GLY A 560 11.08 6.09 -7.53
C GLY A 560 9.84 6.59 -6.79
N CYS A 561 9.15 5.71 -6.06
CA CYS A 561 8.14 6.13 -5.10
C CYS A 561 8.82 6.96 -3.99
N ASP A 562 8.56 8.27 -3.94
CA ASP A 562 8.97 9.15 -2.83
C ASP A 562 8.27 8.65 -1.54
N ASP A 563 9.05 8.39 -0.48
CA ASP A 563 8.58 7.92 0.84
C ASP A 563 7.53 8.85 1.48
N GLU A 564 7.51 10.14 1.09
CA GLU A 564 6.63 11.18 1.63
C GLU A 564 5.18 11.12 1.10
N PHE A 565 4.95 10.39 0.00
CA PHE A 565 3.61 10.17 -0.58
C PHE A 565 3.05 8.78 -0.23
N CYS A 566 3.87 7.92 0.37
CA CYS A 566 3.53 6.53 0.73
C CYS A 566 3.20 6.34 2.23
N MET A 567 3.67 7.23 3.12
CA MET A 567 3.16 7.35 4.49
C MET A 567 1.83 8.09 4.51
#